data_AF-A0A7C3C8E5-F1
#
_entry.id   AF-A0A7C3C8E5-F1
#
_cell.length_a   1.000
_cell.length_b   1.000
_cell.length_c   1.000
_cell.angle_alpha   90.00
_cell.angle_beta   90.00
_cell.angle_gamma   90.00
#
_symmetry.space_group_name_H-M   'P 1'
#
loop_
_entity.id
_entity.type
_entity.pdbx_description
1 polymer ?
#
loop_
_entity_poly.entity_id
_entity_poly.type
_entity_poly.pdbx_seq_one_letter_code
_entity_poly.pdbx_strand_id
1 'polypeptide(L)'
;MKKRVAINGLGRIGNQVLRHYINNLPENCEIVAANTSSVEDAAYLLKYDSVHGRANFDIQTQENKLIVDGHEITIVSSHNPLELPWKELEIDIVLEC
;
A
#
# COMPACT_ATOMS: atom_id res chain seq x y z
N MET A 1 20.63 -0.93 4.12
CA MET A 1 19.73 -1.06 2.94
C MET A 1 18.30 -1.02 3.45
N LYS A 2 17.44 -0.18 2.87
CA LYS A 2 16.03 -0.07 3.24
C LYS A 2 15.31 -1.36 2.84
N LYS A 3 14.51 -1.93 3.74
CA LYS A 3 13.75 -3.17 3.47
C LYS A 3 12.52 -2.86 2.62
N ARG A 4 12.33 -3.59 1.53
CA ARG A 4 11.18 -3.44 0.63
C ARG A 4 10.03 -4.28 1.15
N VAL A 5 8.91 -3.63 1.42
CA VAL A 5 7.73 -4.21 2.09
C VAL A 5 6.55 -4.20 1.13
N ALA A 6 5.83 -5.31 1.06
CA ALA A 6 4.52 -5.39 0.45
C ALA A 6 3.44 -5.56 1.52
N ILE A 7 2.25 -5.01 1.29
CA ILE A 7 1.06 -5.35 2.07
C ILE A 7 0.20 -6.31 1.25
N ASN A 8 -0.05 -7.51 1.75
CA ASN A 8 -1.05 -8.39 1.16
C ASN A 8 -2.38 -8.17 1.90
N GLY A 9 -3.31 -7.46 1.26
CA GLY A 9 -4.61 -7.10 1.84
C GLY A 9 -4.69 -5.66 2.35
N LEU A 10 -5.34 -4.77 1.59
CA LEU A 10 -5.73 -3.43 2.04
C LEU A 10 -7.11 -3.43 2.71
N GLY A 11 -7.27 -4.29 3.72
CA GLY A 11 -8.41 -4.26 4.64
C GLY A 11 -8.30 -3.14 5.67
N ARG A 12 -8.93 -3.31 6.84
CA ARG A 12 -8.84 -2.31 7.92
C ARG A 12 -7.41 -2.14 8.43
N ILE A 13 -6.70 -3.24 8.71
CA ILE A 13 -5.33 -3.20 9.25
C ILE A 13 -4.35 -2.72 8.18
N GLY A 14 -4.38 -3.28 6.98
CA GLY A 14 -3.51 -2.87 5.88
C GLY A 14 -3.62 -1.37 5.55
N ASN A 15 -4.84 -0.81 5.53
CA ASN A 15 -5.03 0.63 5.35
C ASN A 15 -4.42 1.45 6.49
N GLN A 16 -4.58 1.04 7.76
CA GLN A 16 -3.99 1.77 8.89
C GLN A 16 -2.46 1.66 8.92
N VAL A 17 -1.91 0.51 8.54
CA VAL A 17 -0.46 0.34 8.33
C VAL A 17 0.03 1.32 7.26
N LEU A 18 -0.65 1.40 6.12
CA LEU A 18 -0.30 2.32 5.05
C LEU A 18 -0.40 3.78 5.51
N ARG A 19 -1.48 4.19 6.18
CA ARG A 19 -1.63 5.54 6.76
C ARG A 19 -0.51 5.85 7.75
N HIS A 20 -0.17 4.91 8.63
CA HIS A 20 0.90 5.09 9.60
C HIS A 20 2.27 5.22 8.92
N TYR A 21 2.54 4.37 7.92
CA TYR A 21 3.77 4.44 7.14
C TYR A 21 3.93 5.80 6.45
N ILE A 22 2.91 6.29 5.75
CA ILE A 22 2.99 7.58 5.03
C ILE A 22 3.22 8.76 6.00
N ASN A 23 2.62 8.73 7.20
CA ASN A 23 2.83 9.80 8.19
C ASN A 23 4.23 9.82 8.82
N ASN A 24 4.96 8.70 8.81
CA ASN A 24 6.22 8.56 9.56
C ASN A 24 7.44 8.30 8.70
N LEU A 25 7.28 7.71 7.52
CA LEU A 25 8.33 7.41 6.52
C LEU A 25 9.63 6.88 7.15
N PRO A 26 9.57 5.72 7.82
CA PRO A 26 10.73 5.16 8.51
C PRO A 26 11.91 4.92 7.56
N GLU A 27 13.13 5.20 8.02
CA GLU A 27 14.35 5.09 7.20
C GLU A 27 14.73 3.65 6.83
N ASN A 28 14.28 2.68 7.64
CA ASN A 28 14.69 1.28 7.52
C ASN A 28 13.76 0.42 6.65
N CYS A 29 12.57 0.89 6.28
CA CYS A 29 11.65 0.14 5.42
C CYS A 29 10.83 1.02 4.46
N GLU A 30 10.45 0.45 3.32
CA GLU A 30 9.68 1.11 2.26
C GLU A 30 8.49 0.24 1.88
N ILE A 31 7.27 0.79 1.92
CA ILE A 31 6.14 0.13 1.29
C ILE A 31 6.18 0.41 -0.20
N VAL A 32 6.41 -0.62 -1.00
CA VAL A 32 6.59 -0.52 -2.46
C VAL A 32 5.41 -1.09 -3.24
N ALA A 33 4.63 -1.98 -2.61
CA ALA A 33 3.50 -2.63 -3.24
C ALA A 33 2.37 -2.99 -2.26
N ALA A 34 1.15 -3.08 -2.77
CA ALA A 34 0.01 -3.59 -2.02
C ALA A 34 -0.92 -4.44 -2.91
N ASN A 35 -1.38 -5.57 -2.38
CA ASN A 35 -2.40 -6.40 -3.04
C ASN A 35 -3.80 -5.98 -2.59
N THR A 36 -4.66 -5.61 -3.54
CA THR A 36 -6.07 -5.28 -3.32
C THR A 36 -6.87 -5.36 -4.62
N SER A 37 -8.17 -5.12 -4.58
CA SER A 37 -9.07 -5.15 -5.75
C SER A 37 -8.62 -4.23 -6.89
N SER A 38 -8.43 -2.94 -6.62
CA SER A 38 -8.04 -1.93 -7.62
C SER A 38 -7.30 -0.75 -6.98
N VAL A 39 -6.67 0.09 -7.82
CA VAL A 39 -6.00 1.32 -7.37
C VAL A 39 -7.02 2.36 -6.90
N GLU A 40 -8.21 2.41 -7.52
CA GLU A 40 -9.29 3.31 -7.16
C GLU A 40 -9.85 2.97 -5.77
N ASP A 41 -10.02 1.67 -5.47
CA ASP A 41 -10.45 1.20 -4.15
C ASP A 41 -9.40 1.51 -3.10
N ALA A 42 -8.12 1.28 -3.42
CA ALA A 42 -7.00 1.63 -2.53
C ALA A 42 -7.01 3.14 -2.20
N ALA A 43 -7.14 4.00 -3.22
CA ALA A 43 -7.17 5.44 -3.04
C ALA A 43 -8.37 5.90 -2.20
N TYR A 44 -9.56 5.37 -2.49
CA TYR A 44 -10.78 5.73 -1.79
C TYR A 44 -10.73 5.34 -0.30
N LEU A 45 -10.38 4.09 -0.01
CA LEU A 45 -10.33 3.56 1.36
C LEU A 45 -9.16 4.18 2.15
N LEU A 46 -8.05 4.49 1.48
CA LEU A 46 -6.97 5.23 2.11
C LEU A 46 -7.41 6.66 2.48
N LYS A 47 -8.22 7.33 1.64
CA LYS A 47 -8.71 8.70 1.90
C LYS A 47 -9.80 8.75 2.96
N TYR A 48 -10.74 7.80 2.94
CA TYR A 48 -11.96 7.84 3.75
C TYR A 48 -12.06 6.61 4.65
N ASP A 49 -12.01 6.81 5.98
CA ASP A 49 -12.28 5.77 6.98
C ASP A 49 -13.33 6.28 7.97
N SER A 50 -14.37 5.49 8.22
CA SER A 50 -15.49 5.91 9.08
C SER A 50 -15.11 6.04 10.57
N VAL A 51 -14.07 5.34 11.03
CA VAL A 51 -13.61 5.35 12.42
C VAL A 51 -12.48 6.37 12.61
N HIS A 52 -11.54 6.40 11.66
CA HIS A 52 -10.34 7.25 11.74
C HIS A 52 -10.46 8.56 10.97
N GLY A 53 -11.60 8.80 10.32
CA GLY A 53 -11.87 10.00 9.54
C GLY A 53 -11.12 10.06 8.21
N ARG A 54 -11.14 11.25 7.62
CA ARG A 54 -10.52 11.55 6.33
C ARG A 54 -9.03 11.78 6.49
N ALA A 55 -8.21 11.08 5.70
CA ALA A 55 -6.77 11.30 5.67
C ALA A 55 -6.41 12.62 4.97
N ASN A 56 -5.40 13.33 5.46
CA ASN A 56 -4.92 14.59 4.88
C ASN A 56 -3.72 14.38 3.94
N PHE A 57 -3.77 13.33 3.13
CA PHE A 57 -2.77 13.07 2.08
C PHE A 57 -3.23 13.64 0.74
N ASP A 58 -2.28 14.09 -0.08
CA ASP A 58 -2.45 14.21 -1.51
C ASP A 58 -2.41 12.80 -2.12
N ILE A 59 -3.52 12.39 -2.74
CA ILE A 59 -3.68 11.04 -3.29
C ILE A 59 -3.96 11.17 -4.78
N GLN A 60 -3.10 10.53 -5.57
CA GLN A 60 -3.21 10.45 -7.01
C GLN A 60 -3.14 8.98 -7.43
N THR A 61 -3.76 8.65 -8.56
CA THR A 61 -3.72 7.32 -9.14
C THR A 61 -3.19 7.42 -10.56
N GLN A 62 -2.26 6.56 -10.92
CA GLN A 62 -1.71 6.47 -12.27
C GLN A 62 -1.57 5.00 -12.66
N GLU A 63 -2.35 4.55 -13.63
CA GLU A 63 -2.40 3.14 -14.07
C GLU A 63 -2.64 2.20 -12.88
N ASN A 64 -1.65 1.41 -12.47
CA ASN A 64 -1.70 0.52 -11.32
C ASN A 64 -0.91 1.07 -10.11
N LYS A 65 -0.63 2.37 -10.06
CA LYS A 65 0.12 3.00 -8.98
C LYS A 65 -0.75 3.93 -8.15
N LEU A 66 -0.69 3.74 -6.85
CA LEU A 66 -1.19 4.67 -5.86
C LEU A 66 -0.06 5.60 -5.46
N ILE A 67 -0.25 6.91 -5.62
CA ILE A 67 0.74 7.93 -5.28
C ILE A 67 0.19 8.71 -4.09
N VAL A 68 0.91 8.70 -2.96
CA VAL A 68 0.47 9.32 -1.70
C VAL A 68 1.57 10.25 -1.19
N ASP A 69 1.30 11.55 -1.16
CA ASP A 69 2.30 12.58 -0.80
C ASP A 69 3.62 12.38 -1.57
N GLY A 70 3.53 12.08 -2.87
CA GLY A 70 4.67 11.80 -3.75
C GLY A 70 5.29 10.40 -3.63
N HIS A 71 4.79 9.53 -2.76
CA HIS A 71 5.28 8.15 -2.61
C HIS A 71 4.49 7.21 -3.49
N GLU A 72 5.17 6.53 -4.43
CA GLU A 72 4.54 5.56 -5.33
C GLU A 72 4.46 4.17 -4.71
N ILE A 73 3.28 3.55 -4.80
CA ILE A 73 3.00 2.20 -4.34
C ILE A 73 2.33 1.45 -5.49
N THR A 74 2.95 0.35 -5.93
CA THR A 74 2.38 -0.50 -6.97
C THR A 74 1.21 -1.31 -6.41
N ILE A 75 0.04 -1.15 -6.99
CA ILE A 75 -1.14 -1.96 -6.69
C ILE A 75 -1.13 -3.19 -7.60
N VAL A 76 -1.22 -4.34 -6.97
CA VAL A 76 -1.38 -5.64 -7.61
C VAL A 76 -2.71 -6.25 -7.17
N SER A 77 -3.23 -7.19 -7.95
CA SER A 77 -4.53 -7.82 -7.67
C SER A 77 -4.47 -9.30 -8.07
N SER A 78 -4.30 -10.17 -7.07
CA SER A 78 -4.54 -11.61 -7.22
C SER A 78 -5.04 -12.20 -5.90
N HIS A 79 -5.91 -13.20 -6.02
CA HIS A 79 -6.38 -14.01 -4.89
C HIS A 79 -5.39 -15.11 -4.53
N ASN A 80 -4.49 -15.47 -5.45
CA ASN A 80 -3.48 -16.50 -5.25
C ASN A 80 -2.14 -15.83 -4.90
N PRO A 81 -1.65 -15.94 -3.65
CA PRO A 81 -0.40 -15.30 -3.24
C PRO A 81 0.83 -15.75 -4.05
N LEU A 82 0.78 -16.93 -4.68
CA LEU A 82 1.87 -17.46 -5.50
C LEU A 82 1.98 -16.75 -6.86
N GLU A 83 0.93 -16.07 -7.30
CA GLU A 83 0.92 -15.29 -8.56
C GLU A 83 1.36 -13.85 -8.36
N LEU A 84 1.51 -13.40 -7.11
CA LEU A 84 1.89 -12.03 -6.82
C LEU A 84 3.38 -11.81 -7.17
N PRO A 85 3.73 -10.71 -7.85
CA PRO A 85 5.06 -10.49 -8.44
C PRO A 85 6.11 -10.05 -7.40
N TRP A 86 6.11 -10.62 -6.20
CA TRP A 86 6.99 -10.24 -5.09
C TRP A 86 8.47 -10.33 -5.42
N LYS A 87 8.85 -11.36 -6.18
CA LYS A 87 10.23 -11.54 -6.62
C LYS A 87 10.66 -10.44 -7.60
N GLU A 88 9.78 -10.08 -8.54
CA GLU A 88 10.04 -9.05 -9.55
C GLU A 88 10.08 -7.65 -8.92
N LEU A 89 9.29 -7.42 -7.88
CA LEU A 89 9.25 -6.19 -7.10
C LEU A 89 10.31 -6.14 -5.98
N GLU A 90 11.18 -7.14 -5.89
CA GLU A 90 12.27 -7.26 -4.91
C GLU A 90 11.79 -7.12 -3.45
N ILE A 91 10.66 -7.73 -3.10
CA ILE A 91 10.08 -7.66 -1.75
C ILE A 91 10.90 -8.48 -0.74
N ASP A 92 11.34 -7.83 0.35
CA ASP A 92 11.99 -8.48 1.49
C ASP A 92 10.96 -9.05 2.50
N ILE A 93 9.86 -8.31 2.73
CA ILE A 93 8.88 -8.60 3.79
C ILE A 93 7.48 -8.42 3.22
N VAL A 94 6.60 -9.40 3.46
CA VAL A 94 5.16 -9.27 3.20
C VAL A 94 4.44 -9.13 4.53
N LEU A 95 3.64 -8.08 4.66
CA LEU A 95 2.66 -7.94 5.74
C LEU A 95 1.35 -8.59 5.29
N GLU A 96 1.04 -9.76 5.83
CA GLU A 96 -0.23 -10.44 5.59
C GLU A 96 -1.31 -9.88 6.53
N CYS A 97 -2.35 -9.28 5.98
CA CYS A 97 -3.33 -8.46 6.71
C CYS A 97 -4.78 -8.76 6.30
#